data_AF-A0A3D3FBV5-F1
#
_entry.id   AF-A0A3D3FBV5-F1
#
_cell.length_a   1.000
_cell.length_b   1.000
_cell.length_c   1.000
_cell.angle_alpha   90.00
_cell.angle_beta   90.00
_cell.angle_gamma   90.00
#
_symmetry.space_group_name_H-M   'P 1'
#
loop_
_entity.id
_entity.type
_entity.pdbx_description
1 polymer ?
#
loop_
_entity_poly.entity_id
_entity_poly.type
_entity_poly.pdbx_seq_one_letter_code
_entity_poly.pdbx_strand_id
1 'polypeptide(L)'
;MSNRYELNKNLAQMLKGGVIMDVTSPEQAEIAEQAGACAVMALERIPADIRAAGGVSRMSDPKMIRSIQKTVSIPVMAKVRIGHFVEAQILQAIDIDYIDESEVLSPADAVYHIDKTKFDVPFVCGARDLGEALRRIAEGASMIRTKG
;
A
#
# COMPACT_ATOMS: atom_id res chain seq x y z
N MET A 1 8.63 -9.59 -20.60
CA MET A 1 7.99 -9.07 -19.37
C MET A 1 6.61 -8.60 -19.77
N SER A 2 5.61 -9.35 -19.35
CA SER A 2 4.33 -9.54 -20.06
C SER A 2 3.26 -8.60 -19.51
N ASN A 3 2.54 -7.88 -20.39
CA ASN A 3 1.31 -7.07 -20.24
C ASN A 3 0.93 -6.50 -18.84
N ARG A 4 0.86 -7.33 -17.81
CA ARG A 4 0.53 -6.96 -16.42
C ARG A 4 1.43 -5.88 -15.83
N TYR A 5 2.76 -5.97 -16.02
CA TYR A 5 3.67 -4.96 -15.44
C TYR A 5 3.40 -3.56 -16.03
N GLU A 6 3.24 -3.47 -17.35
CA GLU A 6 2.91 -2.20 -18.02
C GLU A 6 1.52 -1.69 -17.59
N LEU A 7 0.54 -2.58 -17.43
CA LEU A 7 -0.76 -2.21 -16.87
C LEU A 7 -0.62 -1.61 -15.47
N ASN A 8 0.08 -2.29 -14.56
CA ASN A 8 0.28 -1.84 -13.17
C ASN A 8 1.03 -0.51 -13.10
N LYS A 9 2.01 -0.32 -13.98
CA LYS A 9 2.72 0.96 -14.13
C LYS A 9 1.77 2.06 -14.60
N ASN A 10 0.92 1.79 -15.59
CA ASN A 10 -0.06 2.75 -16.11
C ASN A 10 -1.13 3.11 -15.06
N LEU A 11 -1.61 2.15 -14.29
CA LEU A 11 -2.49 2.38 -13.13
C LEU A 11 -1.84 3.36 -12.16
N ALA A 12 -0.57 3.12 -11.78
CA ALA A 12 0.17 4.04 -10.92
C ALA A 12 0.37 5.43 -11.55
N GLN A 13 0.47 5.55 -12.89
CA GLN A 13 0.54 6.86 -13.56
C GLN A 13 -0.74 7.68 -13.39
N MET A 14 -1.91 7.05 -13.25
CA MET A 14 -3.19 7.74 -13.09
C MET A 14 -3.26 8.54 -11.78
N LEU A 15 -2.44 8.20 -10.79
CA LEU A 15 -2.37 8.89 -9.48
C LEU A 15 -1.48 10.15 -9.51
N LYS A 16 -0.78 10.42 -10.62
CA LYS A 16 0.11 11.57 -10.75
C LYS A 16 -0.62 12.89 -10.52
N GLY A 17 -0.02 13.76 -9.70
CA GLY A 17 -0.57 15.07 -9.37
C GLY A 17 -1.65 15.05 -8.28
N GLY A 18 -2.04 13.88 -7.78
CA GLY A 18 -2.98 13.74 -6.67
C GLY A 18 -2.31 13.57 -5.31
N VAL A 19 -3.15 13.50 -4.28
CA VAL A 19 -2.78 13.21 -2.89
C VAL A 19 -3.43 11.91 -2.46
N ILE A 20 -2.64 11.02 -1.85
CA ILE A 20 -3.12 9.79 -1.21
C ILE A 20 -3.21 10.06 0.29
N MET A 21 -4.37 9.83 0.90
CA MET A 21 -4.60 10.13 2.31
C MET A 21 -4.69 8.86 3.16
N ASP A 22 -3.92 8.80 4.24
CA ASP A 22 -4.03 7.77 5.28
C ASP A 22 -5.35 7.95 6.04
N VAL A 23 -6.16 6.89 6.16
CA VAL A 23 -7.47 6.90 6.82
C VAL A 23 -7.67 5.67 7.70
N THR A 24 -8.33 5.87 8.84
CA THR A 24 -8.58 4.81 9.84
C THR A 24 -10.06 4.42 9.97
N SER A 25 -10.97 5.11 9.29
CA SER A 25 -12.40 4.82 9.33
C SER A 25 -13.11 5.17 8.00
N PRO A 26 -14.31 4.62 7.75
CA PRO A 26 -15.16 5.02 6.61
C PRO A 26 -15.41 6.53 6.54
N GLU A 27 -15.66 7.18 7.67
CA GLU A 27 -15.94 8.62 7.74
C GLU A 27 -14.72 9.44 7.30
N GLN A 28 -13.52 9.04 7.69
CA GLN A 28 -12.29 9.70 7.22
C GLN A 28 -12.07 9.48 5.72
N ALA A 29 -12.41 8.29 5.20
CA ALA A 29 -12.31 8.01 3.78
C ALA A 29 -13.25 8.90 2.95
N GLU A 30 -14.49 9.07 3.40
CA GLU A 30 -15.46 9.98 2.76
C GLU A 30 -14.97 11.43 2.76
N ILE A 31 -14.43 11.91 3.89
CA ILE A 31 -13.84 13.26 3.98
C ILE A 31 -12.67 13.41 3.00
N ALA A 32 -11.79 12.40 2.91
CA ALA A 32 -10.64 12.43 2.01
C ALA A 32 -11.08 12.50 0.54
N GLU A 33 -12.07 11.72 0.15
CA GLU A 33 -12.64 11.74 -1.20
C GLU A 33 -13.27 13.11 -1.52
N GLN A 34 -14.09 13.66 -0.61
CA GLN A 34 -14.71 14.98 -0.78
C GLN A 34 -13.66 16.11 -0.85
N ALA A 35 -12.52 15.94 -0.19
CA ALA A 35 -11.39 16.88 -0.24
C ALA A 35 -10.55 16.75 -1.52
N GLY A 36 -10.86 15.80 -2.41
CA GLY A 36 -10.17 15.61 -3.69
C GLY A 36 -8.93 14.70 -3.62
N ALA A 37 -8.85 13.80 -2.63
CA ALA A 37 -7.84 12.75 -2.63
C ALA A 37 -7.98 11.87 -3.89
N CYS A 38 -6.86 11.49 -4.51
CA CYS A 38 -6.89 10.60 -5.68
C CYS A 38 -7.00 9.11 -5.29
N ALA A 39 -6.68 8.79 -4.04
CA ALA A 39 -6.84 7.48 -3.42
C ALA A 39 -6.76 7.62 -1.89
N VAL A 40 -7.17 6.58 -1.16
CA VAL A 40 -6.98 6.50 0.30
C VAL A 40 -6.12 5.30 0.66
N MET A 41 -5.41 5.38 1.78
CA MET A 41 -4.63 4.30 2.36
C MET A 41 -5.30 3.86 3.66
N ALA A 42 -5.90 2.68 3.67
CA ALA A 42 -6.57 2.11 4.82
C ALA A 42 -5.55 1.52 5.80
N LEU A 43 -5.59 1.98 7.05
CA LEU A 43 -4.79 1.42 8.14
C LEU A 43 -5.46 1.65 9.51
N GLU A 44 -5.28 0.72 10.45
CA GLU A 44 -5.87 0.83 11.80
C GLU A 44 -5.30 1.96 12.65
N ARG A 45 -4.05 2.37 12.40
CA ARG A 45 -3.34 3.39 13.17
C ARG A 45 -2.43 4.18 12.25
N ILE A 46 -2.43 5.50 12.38
CA ILE A 46 -1.52 6.35 11.62
C ILE A 46 -0.05 6.13 12.04
N PRO A 47 0.94 6.40 11.18
CA PRO A 47 2.34 6.14 11.48
C PRO A 47 2.90 6.84 12.72
N ALA A 48 2.30 7.97 13.13
CA ALA A 48 2.67 8.65 14.38
C ALA A 48 2.28 7.81 15.60
N ASP A 49 1.05 7.27 15.60
CA ASP A 49 0.54 6.44 16.69
C ASP A 49 1.23 5.07 16.75
N ILE A 50 1.55 4.49 15.60
CA ILE A 50 2.33 3.25 15.51
C ILE A 50 3.67 3.42 16.25
N ARG A 51 4.37 4.53 15.99
CA ARG A 51 5.66 4.83 16.62
C ARG A 51 5.54 5.09 18.12
N ALA A 52 4.46 5.75 18.55
CA ALA A 52 4.23 6.06 19.95
C ALA A 52 3.82 4.82 20.78
N ALA A 53 2.98 3.95 20.22
CA ALA A 53 2.44 2.79 20.92
C ALA A 53 3.47 1.66 21.10
N GLY A 54 4.44 1.55 20.18
CA GLY A 54 5.35 0.42 20.12
C GLY A 54 4.64 -0.91 19.82
N GLY A 55 5.34 -2.02 20.01
CA GLY A 55 4.82 -3.36 19.75
C GLY A 55 4.85 -3.75 18.27
N VAL A 56 3.98 -4.70 17.89
CA VAL A 56 3.95 -5.27 16.54
C VAL A 56 2.82 -4.66 15.72
N SER A 57 3.17 -3.95 14.65
CA SER A 57 2.23 -3.40 13.68
C SER A 57 2.13 -4.31 12.47
N ARG A 58 0.90 -4.65 12.07
CA ARG A 58 0.58 -5.64 11.02
C ARG A 58 -0.33 -5.03 9.96
N MET A 59 -0.68 -5.82 8.95
CA MET A 59 -1.80 -5.52 8.03
C MET A 59 -3.08 -5.29 8.83
N SER A 60 -3.90 -4.33 8.38
CA SER A 60 -5.20 -4.03 8.99
C SER A 60 -6.24 -5.11 8.70
N ASP A 61 -7.23 -5.25 9.59
CA ASP A 61 -8.32 -6.21 9.42
C ASP A 61 -9.01 -6.05 8.04
N PRO A 62 -9.09 -7.11 7.21
CA PRO A 62 -9.82 -7.10 5.95
C PRO A 62 -11.25 -6.55 6.06
N LYS A 63 -11.93 -6.74 7.20
CA LYS A 63 -13.27 -6.20 7.44
C LYS A 63 -13.26 -4.67 7.46
N MET A 64 -12.25 -4.07 8.09
CA MET A 64 -12.08 -2.61 8.15
C MET A 64 -11.76 -2.06 6.75
N ILE A 65 -10.85 -2.70 6.02
CA ILE A 65 -10.51 -2.31 4.64
C ILE A 65 -11.75 -2.39 3.74
N ARG A 66 -12.52 -3.48 3.82
CA ARG A 66 -13.78 -3.66 3.06
C ARG A 66 -14.84 -2.60 3.42
N SER A 67 -14.88 -2.11 4.66
CA SER A 67 -15.80 -1.01 5.00
C SER A 67 -15.40 0.31 4.33
N ILE A 68 -14.10 0.61 4.22
CA ILE A 68 -13.60 1.79 3.53
C ILE A 68 -13.87 1.67 2.03
N GLN A 69 -13.56 0.52 1.41
CA GLN A 69 -13.84 0.26 -0.02
C GLN A 69 -15.32 0.45 -0.40
N LYS A 70 -16.25 0.14 0.51
CA LYS A 70 -17.68 0.32 0.26
C LYS A 70 -18.16 1.76 0.39
N THR A 71 -17.34 2.63 0.97
CA THR A 71 -17.73 4.00 1.33
C THR A 71 -17.30 5.01 0.28
N VAL A 72 -16.16 4.77 -0.39
CA VAL A 72 -15.59 5.69 -1.38
C VAL A 72 -15.56 5.07 -2.78
N SER A 73 -15.52 5.93 -3.80
CA SER A 73 -15.39 5.53 -5.21
C SER A 73 -13.94 5.61 -5.73
N ILE A 74 -13.07 6.34 -5.03
CA ILE A 74 -11.63 6.41 -5.32
C ILE A 74 -10.89 5.14 -4.89
N PRO A 75 -9.74 4.82 -5.51
CA PRO A 75 -8.95 3.64 -5.15
C PRO A 75 -8.59 3.57 -3.66
N VAL A 76 -8.62 2.35 -3.11
CA VAL A 76 -8.23 2.04 -1.74
C VAL A 76 -6.96 1.20 -1.75
N MET A 77 -5.95 1.70 -1.05
CA MET A 77 -4.68 1.02 -0.81
C MET A 77 -4.64 0.46 0.61
N ALA A 78 -3.81 -0.55 0.84
CA ALA A 78 -3.55 -1.04 2.20
C ALA A 78 -2.10 -1.49 2.37
N LYS A 79 -1.63 -1.52 3.62
CA LYS A 79 -0.24 -1.83 3.97
C LYS A 79 -0.05 -3.30 4.34
N VAL A 80 1.09 -3.85 3.94
CA VAL A 80 1.59 -5.16 4.39
C VAL A 80 2.99 -5.02 4.97
N ARG A 81 3.36 -5.95 5.84
CA ARG A 81 4.71 -6.01 6.42
C ARG A 81 5.72 -6.41 5.34
N ILE A 82 6.95 -5.87 5.46
CA ILE A 82 8.07 -6.26 4.58
C ILE A 82 8.26 -7.78 4.61
N GLY A 83 8.29 -8.38 3.42
CA GLY A 83 8.45 -9.82 3.22
C GLY A 83 7.22 -10.68 3.49
N HIS A 84 6.12 -10.13 4.00
CA HIS A 84 4.93 -10.91 4.37
C HIS A 84 4.00 -11.19 3.18
N PHE A 85 4.44 -12.01 2.23
CA PHE A 85 3.70 -12.31 1.01
C PHE A 85 2.28 -12.88 1.25
N VAL A 86 2.03 -13.55 2.38
CA VAL A 86 0.67 -14.04 2.73
C VAL A 86 -0.29 -12.90 3.08
N GLU A 87 0.20 -11.78 3.65
CA GLU A 87 -0.66 -10.60 3.88
C GLU A 87 -1.03 -9.97 2.54
N ALA A 88 -0.07 -9.89 1.62
CA ALA A 88 -0.33 -9.44 0.26
C ALA A 88 -1.31 -10.35 -0.50
N GLN A 89 -1.26 -11.68 -0.29
CA GLN A 89 -2.23 -12.61 -0.87
C GLN A 89 -3.64 -12.37 -0.34
N ILE A 90 -3.78 -12.09 0.97
CA ILE A 90 -5.07 -11.73 1.57
C ILE A 90 -5.60 -10.43 0.98
N LEU A 91 -4.76 -9.39 0.88
CA LEU A 91 -5.18 -8.11 0.29
C LEU A 91 -5.59 -8.25 -1.18
N GLN A 92 -4.84 -9.02 -1.97
CA GLN A 92 -5.22 -9.31 -3.35
C GLN A 92 -6.55 -10.09 -3.43
N ALA A 93 -6.78 -11.04 -2.52
CA ALA A 93 -8.03 -11.81 -2.47
C ALA A 93 -9.26 -10.97 -2.05
N ILE A 94 -9.04 -9.80 -1.45
CA ILE A 94 -10.10 -8.83 -1.18
C ILE A 94 -10.15 -7.69 -2.20
N ASP A 95 -9.55 -7.87 -3.38
CA ASP A 95 -9.61 -6.92 -4.49
C ASP A 95 -9.14 -5.51 -4.09
N ILE A 96 -8.04 -5.43 -3.35
CA ILE A 96 -7.41 -4.13 -3.07
C ILE A 96 -6.87 -3.51 -4.36
N ASP A 97 -6.92 -2.19 -4.48
CA ASP A 97 -6.42 -1.51 -5.69
C ASP A 97 -4.89 -1.47 -5.73
N TYR A 98 -4.24 -1.25 -4.58
CA TYR A 98 -2.78 -1.22 -4.44
C TYR A 98 -2.32 -1.76 -3.09
N ILE A 99 -1.12 -2.32 -3.05
CA ILE A 99 -0.46 -2.79 -1.83
C ILE A 99 0.78 -1.94 -1.55
N ASP A 100 0.91 -1.38 -0.34
CA ASP A 100 2.15 -0.75 0.14
C ASP A 100 2.93 -1.75 1.01
N GLU A 101 4.03 -2.28 0.48
CA GLU A 101 4.99 -3.06 1.28
C GLU A 101 5.80 -2.10 2.14
N SER A 102 5.36 -1.92 3.39
CA SER A 102 5.64 -0.71 4.13
C SER A 102 6.60 -0.95 5.29
N GLU A 103 7.69 -0.18 5.29
CA GLU A 103 8.68 -0.13 6.38
C GLU A 103 8.15 0.49 7.68
N VAL A 104 6.95 1.07 7.66
CA VAL A 104 6.29 1.61 8.86
C VAL A 104 5.68 0.51 9.73
N LEU A 105 5.44 -0.68 9.15
CA LEU A 105 4.97 -1.85 9.88
C LEU A 105 6.15 -2.70 10.35
N SER A 106 5.93 -3.58 11.33
CA SER A 106 6.98 -4.47 11.82
C SER A 106 7.37 -5.47 10.72
N PRO A 107 8.64 -5.56 10.30
CA PRO A 107 9.05 -6.50 9.25
C PRO A 107 8.70 -7.94 9.61
N ALA A 108 8.23 -8.72 8.64
CA ALA A 108 8.01 -10.15 8.80
C ALA A 108 9.22 -10.97 8.36
N ASP A 109 9.94 -10.48 7.35
CA ASP A 109 11.22 -11.01 6.92
C ASP A 109 12.27 -9.89 7.04
N ALA A 110 13.42 -10.20 7.65
CA ALA A 110 14.51 -9.25 7.86
C ALA A 110 15.51 -9.21 6.68
N VAL A 111 15.40 -10.15 5.74
CA VAL A 111 16.34 -10.36 4.64
C VAL A 111 15.70 -10.01 3.30
N TYR A 112 14.48 -10.51 3.06
CA TYR A 112 13.83 -10.42 1.74
C TYR A 112 12.56 -9.57 1.75
N HIS A 113 12.35 -8.87 0.64
CA HIS A 113 11.06 -8.24 0.32
C HIS A 113 10.20 -9.23 -0.48
N ILE A 114 8.91 -8.93 -0.61
CA ILE A 114 7.98 -9.71 -1.42
C ILE A 114 8.44 -9.73 -2.88
N ASP A 115 8.40 -10.90 -3.53
CA ASP A 115 8.47 -11.01 -5.00
C ASP A 115 7.13 -10.55 -5.58
N LYS A 116 7.07 -9.26 -5.93
CA LYS A 116 5.85 -8.57 -6.38
C LYS A 116 5.46 -8.99 -7.79
N THR A 117 6.36 -9.64 -8.54
CA THR A 117 6.07 -10.18 -9.88
C THR A 117 5.08 -11.35 -9.86
N LYS A 118 4.81 -11.92 -8.68
CA LYS A 118 3.83 -13.00 -8.46
C LYS A 118 2.41 -12.52 -8.20
N PHE A 119 2.18 -11.21 -8.23
CA PHE A 119 0.89 -10.60 -7.91
C PHE A 119 0.35 -9.84 -9.12
N ASP A 120 -0.98 -9.81 -9.24
CA ASP A 120 -1.67 -9.03 -10.24
C ASP A 120 -1.87 -7.58 -9.77
N VAL A 121 -1.96 -7.36 -8.45
CA VAL A 121 -2.15 -6.04 -7.83
C VAL A 121 -0.86 -5.23 -7.88
N PRO A 122 -0.91 -3.92 -8.22
CA PRO A 122 0.25 -3.04 -8.19
C PRO A 122 0.80 -2.81 -6.78
N PHE A 123 2.13 -2.71 -6.67
CA PHE A 123 2.82 -2.45 -5.41
C PHE A 123 3.45 -1.07 -5.35
N VAL A 124 3.34 -0.45 -4.18
CA VAL A 124 4.06 0.73 -3.74
C VAL A 124 5.16 0.29 -2.77
N CYS A 125 6.38 0.82 -2.91
CA CYS A 125 7.46 0.59 -1.95
C CYS A 125 8.17 1.89 -1.57
N GLY A 126 8.64 1.97 -0.32
CA GLY A 126 9.49 3.05 0.15
C GLY A 126 10.96 2.89 -0.29
N ALA A 127 11.62 4.00 -0.64
CA ALA A 127 13.06 4.07 -0.85
C ALA A 127 13.68 5.34 -0.24
N ARG A 128 14.93 5.25 0.26
CA ARG A 128 15.75 6.40 0.70
C ARG A 128 16.74 6.90 -0.35
N ASP A 129 17.12 6.01 -1.26
CA ASP A 129 18.11 6.29 -2.30
C ASP A 129 17.77 5.55 -3.59
N LEU A 130 18.52 5.86 -4.65
CA LEU A 130 18.34 5.25 -5.96
C LEU A 130 18.57 3.73 -5.93
N GLY A 131 19.52 3.25 -5.14
CA GLY A 131 19.82 1.82 -5.02
C GLY A 131 18.65 1.05 -4.42
N GLU A 132 18.04 1.56 -3.35
CA GLU A 132 16.80 1.01 -2.78
C GLU A 132 15.67 1.03 -3.80
N ALA A 133 15.45 2.16 -4.48
CA ALA A 133 14.38 2.29 -5.47
C ALA A 133 14.53 1.27 -6.61
N LEU A 134 15.73 1.15 -7.19
CA LEU A 134 15.99 0.21 -8.28
C LEU A 134 15.81 -1.25 -7.86
N ARG A 135 16.19 -1.62 -6.62
CA ARG A 135 15.93 -2.97 -6.09
C ARG A 135 14.44 -3.25 -5.94
N ARG A 136 13.66 -2.32 -5.39
CA ARG A 136 12.19 -2.48 -5.26
C ARG A 136 11.50 -2.60 -6.62
N ILE A 137 11.94 -1.82 -7.60
CA ILE A 137 11.44 -1.90 -8.98
C ILE A 137 11.79 -3.26 -9.60
N ALA A 138 13.03 -3.74 -9.43
CA ALA A 138 13.46 -5.05 -9.93
C ALA A 138 12.67 -6.22 -9.31
N GLU A 139 12.21 -6.07 -8.06
CA GLU A 139 11.32 -7.01 -7.38
C GLU A 139 9.85 -6.91 -7.83
N GLY A 140 9.49 -5.93 -8.68
CA GLY A 140 8.15 -5.77 -9.26
C GLY A 140 7.32 -4.61 -8.71
N ALA A 141 7.90 -3.67 -7.95
CA ALA A 141 7.18 -2.45 -7.55
C ALA A 141 6.81 -1.60 -8.78
N SER A 142 5.55 -1.18 -8.87
CA SER A 142 5.02 -0.32 -9.93
C SER A 142 5.03 1.17 -9.54
N MET A 143 5.18 1.46 -8.25
CA MET A 143 5.24 2.80 -7.70
C MET A 143 6.29 2.87 -6.57
N ILE A 144 7.03 3.97 -6.49
CA ILE A 144 7.99 4.23 -5.42
C ILE A 144 7.59 5.51 -4.69
N ARG A 145 7.70 5.49 -3.35
CA ARG A 145 7.60 6.67 -2.49
C ARG A 145 8.89 6.87 -1.70
N THR A 146 9.15 8.10 -1.27
CA THR A 146 10.26 8.36 -0.36
C THR A 146 9.96 7.79 1.03
N LYS A 147 10.98 7.30 1.73
CA LYS A 147 10.90 7.07 3.17
C LYS A 147 11.21 8.39 3.87
N GLY A 148 10.33 8.81 4.78
CA GLY A 148 10.58 9.92 5.69
C GLY A 148 11.47 9.54 6.87
#